data_AF-A0A9X1RSX0-F1
#
_entry.id   AF-A0A9X1RSX0-F1
#
_cell.length_a   1.000
_cell.length_b   1.000
_cell.length_c   1.000
_cell.angle_alpha   90.00
_cell.angle_beta   90.00
_cell.angle_gamma   90.00
#
_symmetry.space_group_name_H-M   'P 1'
#
loop_
_entity.id
_entity.type
_entity.pdbx_description
1 polymer ?
#
loop_
_entity_poly.entity_id
_entity_poly.type
_entity_poly.pdbx_seq_one_letter_code
_entity_poly.pdbx_strand_id
1 'polypeptide(L)'
;MKLDTFAFFRRLLLIAPLGVSLGGCMTSSPIWEAHFGEALHHSMQAQIIDPDAAMRVSSQPGVDGKAAAAAMDQYDKSFEQPPVSTSPYTIGVSSGK
;
A
#
# COMPACT_ATOMS: atom_id res chain seq x y z
N MET A 1 56.59 -21.90 19.60
CA MET A 1 56.25 -20.77 18.70
C MET A 1 55.97 -21.20 17.26
N LYS A 2 56.91 -21.75 16.47
CA LYS A 2 56.64 -22.14 15.06
C LYS A 2 55.64 -23.30 14.86
N LEU A 3 55.64 -24.28 15.77
CA LEU A 3 54.72 -25.43 15.74
C LEU A 3 53.27 -25.04 16.08
N ASP A 4 53.10 -24.10 17.01
CA ASP A 4 51.78 -23.62 17.45
C ASP A 4 51.09 -22.85 16.33
N THR A 5 51.84 -22.05 15.56
CA THR A 5 51.35 -21.35 14.37
C THR A 5 50.90 -22.32 13.29
N PHE A 6 51.64 -23.43 13.08
CA PHE A 6 51.28 -24.47 12.11
C PHE A 6 50.00 -25.22 12.51
N ALA A 7 49.85 -25.53 13.81
CA ALA A 7 48.63 -26.13 14.34
C ALA A 7 47.43 -25.19 14.22
N PHE A 8 47.64 -23.89 14.43
CA PHE A 8 46.62 -22.85 14.24
C PHE A 8 46.16 -22.76 12.78
N PHE A 9 47.11 -22.71 11.84
CA PHE A 9 46.80 -22.68 10.40
C PHE A 9 46.03 -23.94 9.96
N ARG A 10 46.40 -25.11 10.47
CA ARG A 10 45.70 -26.37 10.15
C ARG A 10 44.27 -26.40 10.68
N ARG A 11 44.03 -25.87 11.88
CA ARG A 11 42.68 -25.74 12.45
C ARG A 11 41.84 -24.71 11.69
N LEU A 12 42.45 -23.58 11.30
CA LEU A 12 41.80 -22.55 10.50
C LEU A 12 41.36 -23.09 9.13
N LEU A 13 42.21 -23.88 8.48
CA LEU A 13 41.93 -24.51 7.19
C LEU A 13 40.72 -25.47 7.23
N LEU A 14 40.50 -26.15 8.36
CA LEU A 14 39.38 -27.09 8.54
C LEU A 14 38.06 -26.39 8.90
N ILE A 15 38.11 -25.25 9.58
CA ILE A 15 36.90 -24.54 10.06
C ILE A 15 36.39 -23.51 9.04
N ALA A 16 37.29 -22.92 8.24
CA ALA A 16 36.94 -21.95 7.19
C ALA A 16 35.85 -22.43 6.21
N PRO A 17 35.87 -23.66 5.65
CA PRO A 17 34.85 -24.08 4.69
C PRO A 17 33.45 -24.24 5.31
N LEU A 18 33.35 -24.56 6.61
CA LEU A 18 32.05 -24.60 7.31
C LEU A 18 31.44 -23.20 7.47
N GLY A 19 32.26 -22.17 7.71
CA GLY A 19 31.77 -20.80 7.81
C GLY A 19 31.19 -20.28 6.49
N VAL A 20 31.85 -20.61 5.37
CA VAL A 20 31.42 -20.19 4.04
C VAL A 20 30.17 -20.94 3.58
N SER A 21 30.04 -22.23 3.89
CA SER A 21 28.85 -23.01 3.51
C SER A 21 27.58 -22.55 4.25
N LEU A 22 27.68 -22.12 5.52
CA LEU A 22 26.55 -21.53 6.25
C LEU A 22 26.16 -20.14 5.71
N GLY A 23 27.14 -19.32 5.30
CA GLY A 23 26.88 -18.01 4.70
C GLY A 23 26.16 -18.08 3.35
N GLY A 24 26.37 -19.18 2.59
CA GLY A 24 25.67 -19.43 1.32
C GLY A 24 24.17 -19.66 1.45
N CYS A 25 23.68 -20.10 2.62
CA CYS A 25 22.24 -20.30 2.84
C CYS A 25 21.46 -18.99 3.10
N MET A 26 22.14 -17.89 3.45
CA MET A 26 21.52 -16.57 3.64
C MET A 26 21.84 -15.55 2.54
N THR A 27 22.63 -15.92 1.53
CA THR A 27 23.00 -15.01 0.43
C THR A 27 21.86 -14.67 -0.54
N SER A 28 20.63 -15.12 -0.29
CA SER A 28 19.46 -14.68 -1.06
C SER A 28 19.03 -13.27 -0.66
N SER A 29 19.36 -12.77 0.54
CA SER A 29 18.90 -11.45 0.99
C SER A 29 19.26 -10.27 0.07
N PRO A 30 20.44 -10.16 -0.57
CA PRO A 30 20.82 -8.93 -1.26
C PRO A 30 19.98 -8.65 -2.51
N ILE A 31 19.56 -9.69 -3.24
CA ILE A 31 18.75 -9.54 -4.45
C ILE A 31 17.27 -9.32 -4.12
N TRP A 32 16.77 -9.95 -3.06
CA TRP A 32 15.36 -9.86 -2.65
C TRP A 32 15.06 -8.61 -1.81
N GLU A 33 16.01 -8.13 -1.01
CA GLU A 33 15.88 -6.87 -0.25
C GLU A 33 16.03 -5.65 -1.16
N ALA A 34 16.83 -5.73 -2.23
CA ALA A 34 17.06 -4.60 -3.14
C ALA A 34 15.77 -4.07 -3.78
N HIS A 35 14.84 -4.97 -4.12
CA HIS A 35 13.58 -4.63 -4.77
C HIS A 35 12.38 -4.66 -3.81
N PHE A 36 12.62 -4.80 -2.50
CA PHE A 36 11.55 -4.86 -1.52
C PHE A 36 10.75 -3.56 -1.52
N GLY A 37 9.48 -3.65 -1.87
CA GLY A 37 8.57 -2.50 -1.92
C GLY A 37 8.53 -1.74 -3.24
N GLU A 38 9.35 -2.08 -4.25
CA GLU A 38 9.30 -1.41 -5.56
C GLU A 38 7.93 -1.58 -6.25
N ALA A 39 7.36 -2.80 -6.20
CA ALA A 39 6.03 -3.04 -6.76
C ALA A 39 4.94 -2.19 -6.09
N LEU A 40 5.01 -2.04 -4.76
CA LEU A 40 4.08 -1.19 -4.02
C LEU A 40 4.28 0.29 -4.40
N HIS A 41 5.52 0.75 -4.44
CA HIS A 41 5.86 2.12 -4.81
C HIS A 41 5.36 2.47 -6.22
N HIS A 42 5.57 1.57 -7.19
CA HIS A 42 5.05 1.71 -8.55
C HIS A 42 3.52 1.76 -8.59
N SER A 43 2.84 0.86 -7.88
CA SER A 43 1.37 0.86 -7.83
C SER A 43 0.81 2.13 -7.19
N MET A 44 1.50 2.68 -6.19
CA MET A 44 1.11 3.94 -5.54
C MET A 44 1.31 5.12 -6.48
N GLN A 45 2.46 5.19 -7.16
CA GLN A 45 2.73 6.24 -8.16
C GLN A 45 1.71 6.23 -9.31
N ALA A 46 1.27 5.05 -9.75
CA ALA A 46 0.23 4.92 -10.77
C ALA A 46 -1.16 5.42 -10.30
N GLN A 47 -1.40 5.49 -9.00
CA GLN A 47 -2.65 5.99 -8.41
C GLN A 47 -2.64 7.51 -8.16
N ILE A 48 -1.46 8.16 -8.21
CA ILE A 48 -1.34 9.60 -8.00
C ILE A 48 -1.66 10.32 -9.31
N ILE A 49 -2.84 10.94 -9.37
CA ILE A 49 -3.33 11.67 -10.56
C ILE A 49 -2.54 12.96 -10.79
N ASP A 50 -2.21 13.68 -9.72
CA ASP A 50 -1.39 14.89 -9.78
C ASP A 50 -0.51 15.02 -8.51
N PRO A 51 0.83 14.82 -8.62
CA PRO A 51 1.74 14.91 -7.48
C PRO A 51 1.92 16.35 -6.95
N ASP A 52 1.68 17.38 -7.76
CA ASP A 52 1.85 18.78 -7.35
C ASP A 52 0.51 19.53 -7.25
N ALA A 53 -0.60 18.80 -7.07
CA ALA A 53 -1.95 19.35 -6.96
C ALA A 53 -2.03 20.48 -5.91
N ALA A 54 -1.31 20.32 -4.79
CA ALA A 54 -1.27 21.31 -3.70
C ALA A 54 -0.59 22.63 -4.10
N MET A 55 0.30 22.63 -5.10
CA MET A 55 1.01 23.83 -5.55
C MET A 55 0.31 24.54 -6.71
N ARG A 56 -0.45 23.80 -7.53
CA ARG A 56 -1.10 24.35 -8.74
C ARG A 56 -2.54 24.80 -8.52
N VAL A 57 -3.25 24.19 -7.57
CA VAL A 57 -4.64 24.51 -7.31
C VAL A 57 -4.70 25.55 -6.20
N SER A 58 -5.02 26.81 -6.54
CA SER A 58 -5.55 27.74 -5.54
C SER A 58 -6.68 27.02 -4.82
N SER A 59 -6.63 26.93 -3.48
CA SER A 59 -7.65 26.24 -2.66
C SER A 59 -9.01 26.34 -3.33
N GLN A 60 -9.58 25.19 -3.73
CA GLN A 60 -10.92 25.23 -4.31
C GLN A 60 -11.83 26.00 -3.35
N PRO A 61 -12.78 26.80 -3.89
CA PRO A 61 -13.76 27.44 -3.03
C PRO A 61 -14.36 26.36 -2.14
N GLY A 62 -14.24 26.52 -0.81
CA GLY A 62 -14.88 25.63 0.13
C GLY A 62 -16.39 25.61 -0.11
N VAL A 63 -17.08 24.62 0.46
CA VAL A 63 -18.54 24.58 0.39
C VAL A 63 -19.11 25.87 0.98
N ASP A 64 -20.13 26.46 0.34
CA ASP A 64 -20.77 27.65 0.89
C ASP A 64 -21.49 27.29 2.21
N GLY A 65 -21.59 28.25 3.13
CA GLY A 65 -22.17 27.98 4.46
C GLY A 65 -23.63 27.51 4.43
N LYS A 66 -24.40 27.90 3.41
CA LYS A 66 -25.79 27.44 3.25
C LYS A 66 -25.84 26.01 2.74
N ALA A 67 -24.99 25.66 1.78
CA ALA A 67 -24.83 24.30 1.29
C ALA A 67 -24.32 23.36 2.40
N ALA A 68 -23.38 23.81 3.24
CA ALA A 68 -22.96 23.07 4.43
C ALA A 68 -24.14 22.81 5.38
N ALA A 69 -24.90 23.86 5.71
CA ALA A 69 -26.05 23.74 6.60
C ALA A 69 -27.13 22.81 6.03
N ALA A 70 -27.43 22.92 4.73
CA ALA A 70 -28.38 22.05 4.04
C ALA A 70 -27.91 20.59 4.00
N ALA A 71 -26.61 20.34 3.84
CA ALA A 71 -26.05 19.00 3.87
C ALA A 71 -26.21 18.34 5.25
N MET A 72 -25.96 19.10 6.33
CA MET A 72 -26.16 18.61 7.70
C MET A 72 -27.65 18.36 8.00
N ASP A 73 -28.54 19.27 7.59
CA ASP A 73 -30.00 19.09 7.73
C ASP A 73 -30.51 17.85 6.97
N GLN A 74 -30.00 17.60 5.76
CA GLN A 74 -30.34 16.41 4.99
C GLN A 74 -29.79 15.13 5.62
N TYR A 75 -28.60 15.20 6.24
CA TYR A 75 -28.01 14.09 6.99
C TYR A 75 -28.90 13.73 8.18
N ASP A 76 -29.32 14.71 8.98
CA ASP A 76 -30.20 14.48 10.13
C ASP A 76 -31.54 13.86 9.69
N LYS A 77 -32.16 14.41 8.64
CA LYS A 77 -33.42 13.88 8.07
C LYS A 77 -33.31 12.44 7.56
N SER A 78 -32.12 12.02 7.12
CA SER A 78 -31.91 10.65 6.64
C SER A 78 -32.07 9.59 7.74
N PHE A 79 -31.99 9.98 9.02
CA PHE A 79 -32.25 9.10 10.16
C PHE A 79 -33.72 9.12 10.62
N GLU A 80 -34.45 10.19 10.32
CA GLU A 80 -35.86 10.33 10.67
C GLU A 80 -36.80 9.68 9.66
N GLN A 81 -36.38 9.61 8.39
CA GLN A 81 -37.15 9.01 7.31
C GLN A 81 -36.43 7.77 6.76
N PRO A 82 -37.04 6.57 6.80
CA PRO A 82 -36.54 5.44 6.03
C PRO A 82 -36.38 5.89 4.58
N PRO A 83 -35.24 5.65 3.92
CA PRO A 83 -35.07 6.02 2.53
C PRO A 83 -36.22 5.38 1.75
N VAL A 84 -37.07 6.21 1.14
CA VAL A 84 -38.06 5.73 0.19
C VAL A 84 -37.24 5.12 -0.93
N SER A 85 -37.16 3.79 -0.95
CA SER A 85 -36.56 3.05 -2.05
C SER A 85 -37.40 3.32 -3.29
N THR A 86 -37.13 4.42 -3.99
CA THR A 86 -37.48 4.55 -5.40
C THR A 86 -36.61 3.53 -6.12
N SER A 87 -37.11 2.30 -6.20
CA SER A 87 -36.50 1.27 -7.02
C SER A 87 -36.26 1.86 -8.40
N PRO A 88 -35.00 2.03 -8.86
CA PRO A 88 -34.74 2.49 -10.22
C PRO A 88 -35.13 1.42 -11.26
N TYR A 89 -35.53 0.23 -10.81
CA TYR A 89 -36.08 -0.85 -11.63
C TYR A 89 -37.61 -0.80 -11.69
N THR A 90 -38.18 0.26 -12.25
CA THR A 90 -39.50 0.20 -12.90
C THR A 90 -39.28 0.26 -14.40
N ILE A 91 -38.58 -0.73 -14.95
CA ILE A 91 -38.65 -1.02 -16.38
C ILE A 91 -40.05 -1.59 -16.62
N GLY A 92 -40.88 -0.82 -17.30
CA GLY A 92 -42.27 -1.16 -17.59
C GLY A 92 -42.38 -2.49 -18.33
N VAL A 93 -42.76 -3.54 -17.63
CA VAL A 93 -43.36 -4.75 -18.20
C VAL A 93 -44.76 -4.91 -17.62
N SER A 94 -45.64 -3.96 -17.93
CA SER A 94 -47.07 -4.14 -17.80
C SER A 94 -47.69 -4.11 -19.20
N SER A 95 -47.67 -5.24 -19.88
CA SER A 95 -48.55 -5.55 -21.02
C SER A 95 -48.52 -7.05 -21.24
N GLY A 96 -49.41 -7.75 -20.55
CA GLY A 96 -49.58 -9.20 -20.59
C GLY A 96 -51.02 -9.56 -20.28
N LYS A 97 -51.95 -8.98 -21.03
CA LYS A 97 -53.27 -9.52 -21.35
C LYS A 97 -53.66 -9.05 -22.73
#